data_AF-A0A357GVH0-F1
#
_entry.id   AF-A0A357GVH0-F1
#
_cell.length_a   1.000
_cell.length_b   1.000
_cell.length_c   1.000
_cell.angle_alpha   90.00
_cell.angle_beta   90.00
_cell.angle_gamma   90.00
#
_symmetry.space_group_name_H-M   'P 1'
#
loop_
_entity.id
_entity.type
_entity.pdbx_description
1 polymer ?
#
loop_
_entity_poly.entity_id
_entity_poly.type
_entity_poly.pdbx_seq_one_letter_code
_entity_poly.pdbx_strand_id
1 'polypeptide(L)'
;MKITILGSSAFREEKVRLYDELNKMGHEPIIHPHYIESVKEGKTEIMDRINKGEHAQLKIENDYIMWYYNAIVSGDAVLVVNIEKNGQKNYIGGNVFLEIGFAYVNKKKIFMYNDYPLKGECKYLDEIEAMQPIVINQDLSKII
;
A
#
# COMPACT_ATOMS: atom_id res chain seq x y z
N MET A 1 -13.54 2.09 10.05
CA MET A 1 -13.38 2.45 8.62
C MET A 1 -12.96 1.23 7.84
N LYS A 2 -13.38 1.13 6.58
CA LYS A 2 -12.88 0.15 5.62
C LYS A 2 -11.64 0.70 4.89
N ILE A 3 -10.47 0.08 5.08
CA ILE A 3 -9.17 0.70 4.75
C ILE A 3 -8.35 -0.20 3.82
N THR A 4 -8.03 0.25 2.61
CA THR A 4 -7.13 -0.53 1.74
C THR A 4 -5.66 -0.23 2.07
N ILE A 5 -4.86 -1.26 2.35
CA ILE A 5 -3.42 -1.08 2.66
C ILE A 5 -2.60 -1.20 1.38
N LEU A 6 -1.95 -0.09 1.03
CA LEU A 6 -1.11 0.08 -0.15
C LEU A 6 0.36 -0.04 0.23
N GLY A 7 1.21 -0.43 -0.72
CA GLY A 7 2.65 -0.55 -0.47
C GLY A 7 3.33 -1.53 -1.41
N SER A 8 4.67 -1.41 -1.51
CA SER A 8 5.50 -2.33 -2.28
C SER A 8 5.28 -3.78 -1.83
N SER A 9 5.29 -4.74 -2.77
CA SER A 9 5.21 -6.17 -2.45
C SER A 9 6.32 -6.65 -1.50
N ALA A 10 7.48 -5.96 -1.52
CA ALA A 10 8.56 -6.19 -0.56
C ALA A 10 8.16 -5.94 0.90
N PHE A 11 7.09 -5.17 1.14
CA PHE A 11 6.60 -4.82 2.48
C PHE A 11 5.47 -5.75 2.95
N ARG A 12 5.35 -6.95 2.36
CA ARG A 12 4.23 -7.88 2.63
C ARG A 12 4.06 -8.19 4.12
N GLU A 13 5.15 -8.42 4.85
CA GLU A 13 5.09 -8.79 6.27
C GLU A 13 4.54 -7.63 7.09
N GLU A 14 5.05 -6.42 6.86
CA GLU A 14 4.59 -5.21 7.52
C GLU A 14 3.12 -4.91 7.18
N LYS A 15 2.72 -5.09 5.91
CA LYS A 15 1.32 -4.93 5.50
C LYS A 15 0.39 -5.90 6.23
N VAL A 16 0.80 -7.15 6.43
CA VAL A 16 0.02 -8.16 7.15
C VAL A 16 -0.03 -7.85 8.65
N ARG A 17 1.07 -7.38 9.24
CA ARG A 17 1.08 -6.90 10.63
C ARG A 17 0.08 -5.75 10.83
N LEU A 18 0.13 -4.73 9.97
CA LEU A 18 -0.77 -3.58 10.01
C LEU A 18 -2.23 -3.97 9.74
N TYR A 19 -2.47 -4.95 8.86
CA TYR A 19 -3.80 -5.54 8.68
C TYR A 19 -4.35 -6.12 9.97
N ASP A 20 -3.54 -6.86 10.74
CA ASP A 20 -4.01 -7.43 12.01
C ASP A 20 -4.22 -6.36 13.09
N GLU A 21 -3.40 -5.29 13.11
CA GLU A 21 -3.56 -4.18 14.05
C GLU A 21 -4.80 -3.34 13.76
N LEU A 22 -5.05 -2.98 12.51
CA LEU A 22 -6.25 -2.26 12.10
C LEU A 22 -7.53 -3.05 12.44
N ASN A 23 -7.51 -4.38 12.23
CA ASN A 23 -8.62 -5.25 12.66
C ASN A 23 -8.87 -5.17 14.17
N LYS A 24 -7.81 -5.26 14.99
CA LYS A 24 -7.92 -5.18 16.47
C LYS A 24 -8.49 -3.83 16.94
N MET A 25 -8.26 -2.78 16.16
CA MET A 25 -8.78 -1.44 16.40
C MET A 25 -10.23 -1.24 15.91
N GLY A 26 -10.85 -2.27 15.32
CA GLY A 26 -12.24 -2.23 14.83
C GLY A 26 -12.40 -1.64 13.42
N HIS A 27 -11.31 -1.53 12.66
CA HIS A 27 -11.37 -1.22 11.23
C HIS A 27 -11.59 -2.50 10.41
N GLU A 28 -11.96 -2.32 9.14
CA GLU A 28 -12.07 -3.38 8.14
C GLU A 28 -10.95 -3.22 7.10
N PRO A 29 -9.72 -3.65 7.40
CA PRO A 29 -8.61 -3.51 6.47
C PRO A 29 -8.77 -4.45 5.27
N ILE A 30 -8.28 -4.01 4.11
CA ILE A 30 -8.27 -4.75 2.85
C ILE A 30 -6.83 -4.85 2.35
N ILE A 31 -6.36 -6.06 2.09
CA ILE A 31 -5.12 -6.33 1.33
C ILE A 31 -5.33 -7.52 0.40
N HIS A 32 -4.51 -7.61 -0.65
CA HIS A 32 -4.61 -8.72 -1.59
C HIS A 32 -4.37 -10.07 -0.88
N PRO A 33 -5.21 -11.11 -1.09
CA PRO A 33 -5.09 -12.42 -0.44
C PRO A 33 -3.70 -13.05 -0.56
N HIS A 34 -3.05 -12.93 -1.72
CA HIS A 34 -1.67 -13.41 -1.93
C HIS A 34 -0.67 -12.91 -0.86
N TYR A 35 -0.87 -11.74 -0.26
CA TYR A 35 0.00 -11.28 0.84
C TYR A 35 -0.28 -12.04 2.14
N ILE A 36 -1.55 -12.28 2.47
CA ILE A 36 -1.95 -13.09 3.64
C ILE A 36 -1.45 -14.52 3.47
N GLU A 37 -1.71 -15.13 2.32
CA GLU A 37 -1.29 -16.48 1.98
C GLU A 37 0.24 -16.64 2.04
N SER A 38 0.99 -15.67 1.51
CA SER A 38 2.44 -15.71 1.56
C SER A 38 2.99 -15.62 2.99
N VAL A 39 2.44 -14.73 3.82
CA VAL A 39 2.98 -14.45 5.16
C VAL A 39 2.47 -15.45 6.20
N LYS A 40 1.19 -15.82 6.16
CA LYS A 40 0.54 -16.66 7.17
C LYS A 40 0.54 -18.15 6.81
N GLU A 41 0.50 -18.49 5.52
CA GLU A 41 0.42 -19.87 5.04
C GLU A 41 1.72 -20.36 4.37
N GLY A 42 2.70 -19.48 4.18
CA GLY A 42 3.98 -19.81 3.55
C GLY A 42 3.89 -20.09 2.05
N LYS A 43 2.83 -19.67 1.36
CA LYS A 43 2.71 -19.83 -0.10
C LYS A 43 3.60 -18.83 -0.85
N THR A 44 4.71 -19.29 -1.42
CA THR A 44 5.74 -18.41 -2.00
C THR A 44 5.67 -18.23 -3.52
N GLU A 45 4.87 -19.01 -4.24
CA GLU A 45 4.90 -19.07 -5.71
C GLU A 45 4.84 -17.69 -6.39
N ILE A 46 3.88 -16.85 -5.99
CA ILE A 46 3.74 -15.48 -6.51
C ILE A 46 4.98 -14.63 -6.15
N MET A 47 5.48 -14.75 -4.92
CA MET A 47 6.65 -13.98 -4.46
C MET A 47 7.93 -14.40 -5.19
N ASP A 48 8.09 -15.69 -5.46
CA ASP A 48 9.24 -16.23 -6.19
C ASP A 48 9.26 -15.71 -7.64
N ARG A 49 8.09 -15.63 -8.29
CA ARG A 49 7.96 -15.02 -9.63
C ARG A 49 8.21 -13.51 -9.61
N ILE A 50 7.76 -12.79 -8.58
CA ILE A 50 8.10 -11.37 -8.37
C ILE A 50 9.63 -11.21 -8.26
N ASN A 51 10.30 -12.06 -7.47
CA ASN A 51 11.76 -12.01 -7.29
C ASN A 51 12.53 -12.34 -8.58
N LYS A 52 11.95 -13.15 -9.47
CA LYS A 52 12.47 -13.43 -10.82
C LYS A 52 12.23 -12.28 -11.82
N GLY A 53 11.53 -11.21 -11.42
CA GLY A 53 11.31 -10.03 -12.25
C GLY A 53 10.06 -10.08 -13.13
N GLU A 54 9.16 -11.07 -12.94
CA GLU A 54 7.93 -11.24 -13.74
C GLU A 54 6.82 -10.23 -13.37
N HIS A 55 7.18 -9.00 -13.02
CA HIS A 55 6.27 -8.01 -12.42
C HIS A 55 5.09 -7.63 -13.33
N ALA A 56 5.34 -7.40 -14.63
CA ALA A 56 4.27 -6.99 -15.55
C ALA A 56 3.34 -8.15 -15.88
N GLN A 57 3.91 -9.33 -16.17
CA GLN A 57 3.16 -10.53 -16.48
C GLN A 57 2.24 -10.94 -15.32
N LEU A 58 2.75 -10.96 -14.09
CA LEU A 58 1.93 -11.24 -12.91
C LEU A 58 0.79 -10.25 -12.71
N LYS A 59 1.03 -8.95 -12.98
CA LYS A 59 -0.01 -7.93 -12.87
C LYS A 59 -1.13 -8.12 -13.90
N ILE A 60 -0.79 -8.57 -15.10
CA ILE A 60 -1.77 -8.88 -16.16
C ILE A 60 -2.57 -10.13 -15.78
N GLU A 61 -1.88 -11.22 -15.42
CA GLU A 61 -2.51 -12.50 -15.08
C GLU A 61 -3.50 -12.39 -13.91
N ASN A 62 -3.17 -11.58 -12.91
CA ASN A 62 -3.97 -11.44 -11.69
C ASN A 62 -4.80 -10.14 -11.65
N ASP A 63 -4.73 -9.34 -12.71
CA ASP A 63 -5.36 -8.02 -12.83
C ASP A 63 -5.22 -7.15 -11.56
N TYR A 64 -3.99 -7.07 -11.03
CA TYR A 64 -3.76 -6.42 -9.74
C TYR A 64 -4.15 -4.93 -9.74
N ILE A 65 -4.06 -4.27 -10.90
CA ILE A 65 -4.45 -2.86 -11.02
C ILE A 65 -5.95 -2.71 -10.79
N MET A 66 -6.78 -3.50 -11.48
CA MET A 66 -8.23 -3.45 -11.30
C MET A 66 -8.64 -3.93 -9.92
N TRP A 67 -7.97 -4.96 -9.39
CA TRP A 67 -8.23 -5.45 -8.03
C TRP A 67 -8.03 -4.34 -6.99
N TYR A 68 -6.89 -3.64 -7.03
CA TYR A 68 -6.61 -2.55 -6.08
C TYR A 68 -7.53 -1.36 -6.30
N TYR A 69 -7.85 -1.00 -7.55
CA TYR A 69 -8.84 0.04 -7.82
C TYR A 69 -10.19 -0.27 -7.15
N ASN A 70 -10.72 -1.48 -7.34
CA ASN A 70 -11.99 -1.90 -6.74
C ASN A 70 -11.92 -1.93 -5.21
N ALA A 71 -10.82 -2.40 -4.63
CA ALA A 71 -10.60 -2.37 -3.18
C ALA A 71 -10.66 -0.94 -2.64
N ILE A 72 -9.91 -0.02 -3.25
CA ILE A 72 -9.84 1.41 -2.88
C ILE A 72 -11.22 2.06 -2.98
N VAL A 73 -11.93 1.89 -4.10
CA VAL A 73 -13.24 2.51 -4.33
C VAL A 73 -14.29 1.96 -3.36
N SER A 74 -14.19 0.69 -2.98
CA SER A 74 -15.12 0.06 -2.04
C SER A 74 -14.95 0.50 -0.58
N GLY A 75 -13.83 1.15 -0.24
CA GLY A 75 -13.48 1.54 1.13
C GLY A 75 -13.68 3.03 1.41
N ASP A 76 -13.35 3.42 2.64
CA ASP A 76 -13.40 4.80 3.12
C ASP A 76 -12.04 5.51 2.98
N ALA A 77 -10.96 4.73 3.07
CA ALA A 77 -9.59 5.26 3.13
C ALA A 77 -8.56 4.28 2.57
N VAL A 78 -7.34 4.79 2.39
CA VAL A 78 -6.14 4.00 2.15
C VAL A 78 -5.08 4.27 3.21
N LEU A 79 -4.31 3.25 3.56
CA LEU A 79 -3.08 3.38 4.35
C LEU A 79 -1.89 3.04 3.46
N VAL A 80 -1.05 4.03 3.17
CA VAL A 80 0.16 3.89 2.37
C VAL A 80 1.31 3.48 3.28
N VAL A 81 1.78 2.23 3.13
CA VAL A 81 2.94 1.71 3.85
C VAL A 81 4.21 2.08 3.08
N ASN A 82 4.80 3.21 3.45
CA ASN A 82 6.02 3.77 2.89
C ASN A 82 7.18 3.61 3.88
N ILE A 83 7.72 2.41 4.00
CA ILE A 83 8.93 2.12 4.81
C ILE A 83 10.20 2.18 3.95
N GLU A 84 11.37 1.97 4.56
CA GLU A 84 12.64 1.98 3.84
C GLU A 84 12.73 0.82 2.83
N LYS A 85 13.29 1.09 1.64
CA LYS A 85 13.60 0.07 0.63
C LYS A 85 14.89 0.43 -0.10
N ASN A 86 15.85 -0.50 -0.14
CA ASN A 86 17.13 -0.31 -0.83
C ASN A 86 17.87 0.99 -0.42
N GLY A 87 17.82 1.34 0.87
CA GLY A 87 18.42 2.57 1.41
C GLY A 87 17.61 3.85 1.16
N GLN A 88 16.51 3.77 0.41
CA GLN A 88 15.59 4.88 0.19
C GLN A 88 14.56 4.94 1.32
N LYS A 89 14.58 6.01 2.12
CA LYS A 89 13.61 6.21 3.21
C LYS A 89 12.25 6.61 2.66
N ASN A 90 11.20 6.21 3.36
CA ASN A 90 9.82 6.54 3.01
C ASN A 90 9.46 6.17 1.56
N TYR A 91 9.94 5.02 1.09
CA TYR A 91 9.86 4.64 -0.31
C TYR A 91 8.41 4.51 -0.77
N ILE A 92 8.11 5.16 -1.90
CA ILE A 92 6.88 4.95 -2.67
C ILE A 92 7.32 4.54 -4.07
N GLY A 93 6.74 3.47 -4.61
CA GLY A 93 6.98 3.01 -5.98
C GLY A 93 5.87 3.43 -6.94
N GLY A 94 6.11 3.37 -8.25
CA GLY A 94 5.17 3.87 -9.26
C GLY A 94 3.77 3.23 -9.22
N ASN A 95 3.65 1.96 -8.80
CA ASN A 95 2.34 1.32 -8.62
C ASN A 95 1.56 1.93 -7.44
N VAL A 96 2.25 2.21 -6.34
CA VAL A 96 1.66 2.81 -5.14
C VAL A 96 1.28 4.27 -5.42
N PHE A 97 2.11 4.99 -6.18
CA PHE A 97 1.75 6.33 -6.66
C PHE A 97 0.43 6.33 -7.45
N LEU A 98 0.25 5.37 -8.38
CA LEU A 98 -1.01 5.22 -9.11
C LEU A 98 -2.20 4.94 -8.18
N GLU A 99 -2.01 4.07 -7.18
CA GLU A 99 -3.05 3.74 -6.18
C GLU A 99 -3.43 4.95 -5.31
N ILE A 100 -2.46 5.79 -4.93
CA ILE A 100 -2.71 7.07 -4.24
C ILE A 100 -3.56 7.99 -5.14
N GLY A 101 -3.25 8.06 -6.43
CA GLY A 101 -4.06 8.78 -7.41
C GLY A 101 -5.51 8.27 -7.50
N PHE A 102 -5.70 6.94 -7.50
CA PHE A 102 -7.05 6.34 -7.46
C PHE A 102 -7.82 6.73 -6.20
N ALA A 103 -7.15 6.72 -5.04
CA ALA A 103 -7.75 7.13 -3.79
C ALA A 103 -8.18 8.60 -3.82
N TYR A 104 -7.32 9.49 -4.34
CA TYR A 104 -7.58 10.92 -4.42
C TYR A 104 -8.79 11.25 -5.30
N VAL A 105 -8.83 10.77 -6.54
CA VAL A 105 -9.94 11.08 -7.47
C VAL A 105 -11.28 10.49 -7.02
N ASN A 106 -11.25 9.44 -6.20
CA ASN A 106 -12.44 8.84 -5.59
C ASN A 106 -12.75 9.38 -4.18
N LYS A 107 -12.12 10.50 -3.79
CA LYS A 107 -12.37 11.20 -2.52
C LYS A 107 -12.19 10.33 -1.27
N LYS A 108 -11.23 9.40 -1.30
CA LYS A 108 -10.88 8.57 -0.15
C LYS A 108 -9.92 9.31 0.77
N LYS A 109 -9.97 9.05 2.08
CA LYS A 109 -8.91 9.55 2.98
C LYS A 109 -7.61 8.84 2.65
N ILE A 110 -6.50 9.58 2.58
CA ILE A 110 -5.19 9.01 2.28
C ILE A 110 -4.33 9.18 3.52
N PHE A 111 -3.98 8.07 4.18
CA PHE A 111 -3.05 8.07 5.30
C PHE A 111 -1.68 7.59 4.84
N MET A 112 -0.63 8.27 5.26
CA MET A 112 0.75 7.84 5.05
C MET A 112 1.36 7.36 6.36
N TYR A 113 1.85 6.12 6.35
CA TYR A 113 2.40 5.48 7.55
C TYR A 113 3.63 6.22 8.08
N ASN A 114 4.53 6.65 7.20
CA ASN A 114 5.65 7.55 7.50
C ASN A 114 5.50 8.88 6.75
N ASP A 115 6.40 9.82 7.03
CA ASP A 115 6.52 11.10 6.33
C ASP A 115 6.76 10.92 4.80
N TYR A 116 6.73 12.01 4.04
CA TYR A 116 6.94 11.99 2.60
C TYR A 116 8.29 11.39 2.20
N PRO A 117 8.41 10.83 0.97
CA PRO A 117 9.70 10.49 0.38
C PRO A 117 10.66 11.68 0.40
N LEU A 118 11.96 11.43 0.57
CA LEU A 118 12.94 12.51 0.53
C LEU A 118 13.01 13.16 -0.86
N LYS A 119 13.20 14.48 -0.88
CA LYS A 119 13.31 15.26 -2.12
C LYS A 119 14.49 14.75 -2.97
N GLY A 120 14.23 14.51 -4.25
CA GLY A 120 15.21 13.95 -5.19
C GLY A 120 15.24 12.42 -5.25
N GLU A 121 14.64 11.72 -4.29
CA GLU A 121 14.54 10.26 -4.31
C GLU A 121 13.22 9.75 -4.92
N CYS A 122 12.21 10.63 -5.01
CA CYS A 122 10.89 10.34 -5.55
C CYS A 122 10.55 11.29 -6.70
N LYS A 123 10.33 10.74 -7.91
CA LYS A 123 10.06 11.54 -9.12
C LYS A 123 8.66 12.17 -9.16
N TYR A 124 7.77 11.73 -8.28
CA TYR A 124 6.37 12.14 -8.21
C TYR A 124 6.02 12.71 -6.82
N LEU A 125 7.01 13.31 -6.14
CA LEU A 125 6.80 13.89 -4.80
C LEU A 125 5.80 15.05 -4.86
N ASP A 126 5.96 15.96 -5.81
CA ASP A 126 5.11 17.15 -5.96
C ASP A 126 3.63 16.74 -6.14
N GLU A 127 3.36 15.70 -6.94
CA GLU A 127 2.01 15.17 -7.10
C GLU A 127 1.48 14.50 -5.83
N ILE A 128 2.32 13.78 -5.08
CA ILE A 128 1.92 13.18 -3.80
C ILE A 128 1.56 14.26 -2.79
N GLU A 129 2.35 15.34 -2.68
CA GLU A 129 2.06 16.48 -1.81
C GLU A 129 0.76 17.19 -2.21
N ALA A 130 0.52 17.35 -3.52
CA ALA A 130 -0.71 17.94 -4.05
C ALA A 130 -1.96 17.13 -3.72
N MET A 131 -1.83 15.82 -3.51
CA MET A 131 -2.93 14.94 -3.06
C MET A 131 -3.19 15.02 -1.55
N GLN A 132 -2.38 15.78 -0.81
CA GLN A 132 -2.56 16.13 0.61
C GLN A 132 -2.85 14.94 1.54
N PRO A 133 -2.02 13.88 1.53
CA PRO A 133 -2.18 12.79 2.47
C PRO A 133 -1.95 13.22 3.92
N ILE A 134 -2.60 12.51 4.83
CA ILE A 134 -2.47 12.68 6.27
C ILE A 134 -1.32 11.79 6.75
N VAL A 135 -0.20 12.41 7.13
CA VAL A 135 0.94 11.69 7.70
C VAL A 135 0.65 11.31 9.16
N ILE A 136 0.65 10.01 9.46
CA ILE A 136 0.34 9.51 10.81
C ILE A 136 1.58 9.22 11.66
N ASN A 137 2.78 9.14 11.07
CA ASN A 137 4.04 8.83 11.76
C ASN A 137 3.94 7.56 12.63
N GLN A 138 3.48 6.47 12.00
CA GLN A 138 3.31 5.12 12.57
C GLN A 138 2.28 5.01 13.70
N ASP A 139 1.63 6.12 14.06
CA ASP A 139 0.59 6.15 15.07
C ASP A 139 -0.78 5.86 14.45
N LEU A 140 -1.17 4.59 14.44
CA LEU A 140 -2.45 4.13 13.91
C LEU A 140 -3.66 4.75 14.62
N SER A 141 -3.51 5.24 15.85
CA SER A 141 -4.62 5.87 16.59
C SER A 141 -5.12 7.16 15.94
N LYS A 142 -4.34 7.74 15.03
CA LYS A 142 -4.72 8.91 14.22
C LYS A 142 -5.68 8.58 13.07
N ILE A 143 -5.98 7.30 12.83
CA ILE A 143 -6.93 6.85 11.83
C ILE A 143 -8.33 6.84 12.47
N ILE A 144 -9.03 7.98 12.36
CA ILE A 144 -10.38 8.20 12.87
C ILE A 144 -11.45 8.22 11.76
#